data_AF-A0A7V9CUQ0-F1
#
_entry.id   AF-A0A7V9CUQ0-F1
#
_cell.length_a   1.000
_cell.length_b   1.000
_cell.length_c   1.000
_cell.angle_alpha   90.00
_cell.angle_beta   90.00
_cell.angle_gamma   90.00
#
_symmetry.space_group_name_H-M   'P 1'
#
loop_
_entity.id
_entity.type
_entity.pdbx_description
1 polymer ?
#
loop_
_entity_poly.entity_id
_entity_poly.type
_entity_poly.pdbx_seq_one_letter_code
_entity_poly.pdbx_strand_id
1 'polypeptide(L)'
;MLVVCAVLAGCGGGKERVEPPPDPVETLQALVAAVRRGGADVLPPLLTKASRSRVSLSSLRRRLRPFERVYAVRLAEPAGPIWAVVAITNDGPKQAAPPAAFAVTLRREDGRWRHELGGPVRIEPIGPGPGSRTRLVAQVAARIAAGAPITAAALWVDGAAMEVKGGASPDGKRYTAFANLVEPLPAGRHFVVAFASTDGSASALAWAFTVVR
;
A
#
# COMPACT_ATOMS: atom_id res chain seq x y z
N MET A 1 -29.31 -59.65 -19.22
CA MET A 1 -29.86 -58.40 -18.68
C MET A 1 -28.81 -57.32 -18.90
N LEU A 2 -29.02 -56.50 -19.93
CA LEU A 2 -28.03 -55.57 -20.47
C LEU A 2 -28.51 -54.16 -20.10
N VAL A 3 -27.78 -53.49 -19.20
CA VAL A 3 -28.11 -52.14 -18.75
C VAL A 3 -27.49 -51.16 -19.75
N VAL A 4 -28.35 -50.51 -20.52
CA VAL A 4 -28.03 -49.36 -21.37
C VAL A 4 -28.05 -48.13 -20.48
N CYS A 5 -26.89 -47.52 -20.22
CA CYS A 5 -26.82 -46.20 -19.60
C CYS A 5 -26.82 -45.13 -20.69
N ALA A 6 -27.90 -44.34 -20.71
CA ALA A 6 -28.08 -43.21 -21.60
C ALA A 6 -27.09 -42.07 -21.27
N VAL A 7 -26.54 -41.48 -22.32
CA VAL A 7 -25.74 -40.26 -22.31
C VAL A 7 -26.66 -39.07 -22.04
N LEU A 8 -26.43 -38.33 -20.95
CA LEU A 8 -26.98 -36.99 -20.77
C LEU A 8 -25.92 -35.95 -21.13
N ALA A 9 -26.04 -35.40 -22.33
CA ALA A 9 -25.30 -34.23 -22.78
C ALA A 9 -25.84 -32.97 -22.08
N GLY A 10 -25.21 -32.58 -20.98
CA GLY A 10 -25.44 -31.28 -20.34
C GLY A 10 -24.70 -30.17 -21.09
N CYS A 11 -25.34 -29.58 -22.09
CA CYS A 11 -24.97 -28.25 -22.61
C CYS A 11 -25.51 -27.19 -21.65
N GLY A 12 -24.64 -26.37 -21.05
CA GLY A 12 -25.09 -25.21 -20.28
C GLY A 12 -24.22 -24.93 -19.06
N GLY A 13 -23.11 -24.23 -19.28
CA GLY A 13 -22.24 -23.80 -18.22
C GLY A 13 -21.11 -22.99 -18.81
N GLY A 14 -21.46 -21.84 -19.40
CA GLY A 14 -20.48 -20.84 -19.77
C GLY A 14 -19.64 -20.57 -18.53
N LYS A 15 -18.44 -21.15 -18.49
CA LYS A 15 -17.41 -20.76 -17.54
C LYS A 15 -17.11 -19.33 -17.91
N GLU A 16 -17.84 -18.41 -17.31
CA GLU A 16 -17.52 -17.00 -17.30
C GLU A 16 -16.06 -16.98 -16.88
N ARG A 17 -15.17 -16.70 -17.86
CA ARG A 17 -13.75 -16.56 -17.58
C ARG A 17 -13.73 -15.40 -16.61
N VAL A 18 -13.57 -15.72 -15.33
CA VAL A 18 -13.32 -14.73 -14.30
C VAL A 18 -12.01 -14.09 -14.72
N GLU A 19 -12.12 -12.95 -15.39
CA GLU A 19 -10.98 -12.16 -15.80
C GLU A 19 -10.18 -11.92 -14.52
N PRO A 20 -8.88 -12.28 -14.51
CA PRO A 20 -8.09 -12.12 -13.31
C PRO A 20 -8.20 -10.67 -12.86
N PRO A 21 -8.32 -10.41 -11.55
CA PRO A 21 -8.29 -9.05 -11.04
C PRO A 21 -7.13 -8.29 -11.69
N PRO A 22 -7.34 -7.05 -12.17
CA PRO A 22 -6.24 -6.25 -12.72
C PRO A 22 -5.12 -6.17 -11.70
N ASP A 23 -3.87 -6.22 -12.13
CA ASP A 23 -2.73 -6.30 -11.21
C ASP A 23 -2.70 -5.10 -10.22
N PRO A 24 -2.30 -5.29 -8.94
CA PRO A 24 -2.16 -4.19 -7.98
C PRO A 24 -1.37 -2.99 -8.52
N VAL A 25 -0.31 -3.22 -9.30
CA VAL A 25 0.50 -2.16 -9.88
C VAL A 25 -0.29 -1.38 -10.92
N GLU A 26 -0.98 -2.08 -11.83
CA GLU A 26 -1.86 -1.45 -12.83
C GLU A 26 -2.94 -0.58 -12.17
N THR A 27 -3.49 -1.07 -11.06
CA THR A 27 -4.49 -0.34 -10.27
C THR A 27 -3.92 0.98 -9.72
N LEU A 28 -2.68 0.99 -9.22
CA LEU A 28 -2.00 2.23 -8.80
C LEU A 28 -1.69 3.15 -9.99
N GLN A 29 -1.22 2.60 -11.11
CA GLN A 29 -0.93 3.40 -12.31
C GLN A 29 -2.20 4.10 -12.83
N ALA A 30 -3.35 3.41 -12.80
CA ALA A 30 -4.63 3.99 -13.14
C ALA A 30 -5.01 5.18 -12.23
N LEU A 31 -4.73 5.10 -10.93
CA LEU A 31 -4.94 6.21 -9.99
C LEU A 31 -4.07 7.42 -10.33
N VAL A 32 -2.77 7.21 -10.54
CA VAL A 32 -1.83 8.30 -10.90
C VAL A 32 -2.27 8.96 -12.21
N ALA A 33 -2.65 8.16 -13.20
CA ALA A 33 -3.16 8.65 -14.48
C ALA A 33 -4.48 9.45 -14.33
N ALA A 34 -5.43 8.96 -13.53
CA ALA A 34 -6.69 9.64 -13.25
C ALA A 34 -6.48 11.00 -12.57
N VAL A 35 -5.62 11.04 -11.56
CA VAL A 35 -5.28 12.26 -10.81
C VAL A 35 -4.62 13.30 -11.70
N ARG A 36 -3.73 12.87 -12.59
CA ARG A 36 -3.06 13.72 -13.59
C ARG A 36 -4.03 14.33 -14.61
N ARG A 37 -4.97 13.55 -15.13
CA ARG A 37 -6.01 14.04 -16.07
C ARG A 37 -7.00 14.98 -15.39
N GLY A 38 -7.10 14.88 -14.07
CA GLY A 38 -7.87 15.80 -13.27
C GLY A 38 -9.40 15.60 -13.29
N GLY A 39 -9.90 14.52 -13.88
CA GLY A 39 -11.33 14.23 -13.85
C GLY A 39 -11.78 13.77 -12.46
N ALA A 40 -12.76 14.45 -11.86
CA ALA A 40 -13.41 13.96 -10.65
C ALA A 40 -14.20 12.67 -10.93
N ASP A 41 -14.76 12.51 -12.13
CA ASP A 41 -15.62 11.39 -12.50
C ASP A 41 -14.86 10.07 -12.70
N VAL A 42 -13.55 10.13 -12.93
CA VAL A 42 -12.72 8.93 -13.14
C VAL A 42 -12.22 8.31 -11.84
N LEU A 43 -12.27 9.02 -10.71
CA LEU A 43 -11.80 8.52 -9.41
C LEU A 43 -12.74 7.52 -8.74
N PRO A 44 -14.07 7.75 -8.63
CA PRO A 44 -14.98 6.86 -7.93
C PRO A 44 -14.86 5.36 -8.29
N PRO A 45 -14.69 4.96 -9.57
CA PRO A 45 -14.53 3.55 -9.91
C PRO A 45 -13.19 2.94 -9.47
N LEU A 46 -12.18 3.76 -9.14
CA LEU A 46 -10.88 3.30 -8.65
C LEU A 46 -10.82 3.18 -7.12
N LEU A 47 -11.76 3.80 -6.41
CA LEU A 47 -11.81 3.82 -4.94
C LEU A 47 -12.72 2.72 -4.39
N THR A 48 -12.40 2.20 -3.20
CA THR A 48 -13.32 1.37 -2.42
C THR A 48 -14.59 2.14 -2.09
N LYS A 49 -15.70 1.44 -1.85
CA LYS A 49 -16.97 2.09 -1.43
C LYS A 49 -16.75 3.00 -0.22
N ALA A 50 -15.97 2.55 0.76
CA ALA A 50 -15.65 3.30 1.96
C ALA A 50 -14.80 4.56 1.71
N SER A 51 -13.94 4.57 0.68
CA SER A 51 -13.01 5.67 0.41
C SER A 51 -13.62 6.82 -0.38
N ARG A 52 -14.71 6.57 -1.12
CA ARG A 52 -15.37 7.57 -1.98
C ARG A 52 -15.83 8.82 -1.23
N SER A 53 -16.26 8.69 0.02
CA SER A 53 -16.69 9.82 0.85
C SER A 53 -15.57 10.44 1.70
N ARG A 54 -14.40 9.81 1.78
CA ARG A 54 -13.30 10.20 2.69
C ARG A 54 -12.18 10.97 2.01
N VAL A 55 -12.11 10.92 0.68
CA VAL A 55 -10.98 11.46 -0.09
C VAL A 55 -11.45 12.58 -0.98
N SER A 56 -10.78 13.73 -0.87
CA SER A 56 -10.91 14.80 -1.86
C SER A 56 -9.87 14.66 -2.96
N LEU A 57 -10.27 14.94 -4.21
CA LEU A 57 -9.37 14.98 -5.36
C LEU A 57 -8.20 15.96 -5.14
N SER A 58 -8.43 17.09 -4.48
CA SER A 58 -7.39 18.09 -4.18
C SER A 58 -6.32 17.56 -3.22
N SER A 59 -6.72 16.83 -2.17
CA SER A 59 -5.79 16.18 -1.25
C SER A 59 -4.96 15.11 -1.96
N LEU A 60 -5.62 14.30 -2.79
CA LEU A 60 -4.97 13.24 -3.54
C LEU A 60 -3.98 13.79 -4.59
N ARG A 61 -4.38 14.82 -5.36
CA ARG A 61 -3.49 15.54 -6.29
C ARG A 61 -2.26 16.07 -5.59
N ARG A 62 -2.42 16.74 -4.44
CA ARG A 62 -1.29 17.27 -3.67
C ARG A 62 -0.30 16.17 -3.27
N ARG A 63 -0.80 15.02 -2.83
CA ARG A 63 0.03 13.87 -2.45
C ARG A 63 0.73 13.20 -3.64
N LEU A 64 0.07 13.13 -4.79
CA LEU A 64 0.57 12.44 -5.98
C LEU A 64 1.34 13.33 -6.95
N ARG A 65 1.32 14.66 -6.77
CA ARG A 65 2.05 15.63 -7.60
C ARG A 65 3.51 15.24 -7.87
N PRO A 66 4.30 14.75 -6.89
CA PRO A 66 5.68 14.33 -7.16
C PRO A 66 5.80 13.19 -8.17
N PHE A 67 4.74 12.39 -8.38
CA PHE A 67 4.77 11.17 -9.18
C PHE A 67 4.05 11.32 -10.54
N GLU A 68 3.62 12.53 -10.93
CA GLU A 68 2.83 12.71 -12.17
C GLU A 68 3.61 12.44 -13.46
N ARG A 69 4.95 12.55 -13.39
CA ARG A 69 5.86 12.39 -14.55
C ARG A 69 6.69 11.12 -14.49
N VAL A 70 7.44 10.95 -13.40
CA VAL A 70 8.41 9.87 -13.24
C VAL A 70 8.26 9.29 -11.85
N TYR A 71 8.14 7.97 -11.78
CA TYR A 71 8.17 7.20 -10.54
C TYR A 71 8.60 5.77 -10.85
N ALA A 72 9.13 5.09 -9.83
CA ALA A 72 9.40 3.66 -9.85
C ALA A 72 8.50 2.97 -8.83
N VAL A 73 7.90 1.85 -9.23
CA VAL A 73 7.25 0.93 -8.29
C VAL A 73 8.35 0.23 -7.51
N ARG A 74 8.27 0.29 -6.19
CA ARG A 74 9.27 -0.27 -5.29
C ARG A 74 8.74 -1.40 -4.41
N LEU A 75 7.43 -1.51 -4.30
CA LEU A 75 6.76 -2.57 -3.56
C LEU A 75 5.40 -2.84 -4.21
N ALA A 76 5.06 -4.12 -4.36
CA ALA A 76 3.75 -4.59 -4.74
C ALA A 76 3.54 -5.96 -4.08
N GLU A 77 2.96 -5.95 -2.87
CA GLU A 77 2.88 -7.15 -2.03
C GLU A 77 1.44 -7.44 -1.63
N PRO A 78 0.97 -8.69 -1.75
CA PRO A 78 -0.22 -9.14 -1.06
C PRO A 78 -0.07 -8.97 0.45
N ALA A 79 -1.08 -8.43 1.12
CA ALA A 79 -1.12 -8.23 2.57
C ALA A 79 -2.29 -9.03 3.19
N GLY A 80 -2.45 -10.27 2.73
CA GLY A 80 -3.55 -11.16 3.06
C GLY A 80 -4.54 -11.36 1.90
N PRO A 81 -5.68 -12.04 2.14
CA PRO A 81 -6.57 -12.47 1.05
C PRO A 81 -7.29 -11.33 0.31
N ILE A 82 -7.51 -10.21 0.99
CA ILE A 82 -8.31 -9.08 0.49
C ILE A 82 -7.54 -7.75 0.43
N TRP A 83 -6.28 -7.73 0.89
CA TRP A 83 -5.46 -6.52 0.95
C TRP A 83 -4.20 -6.69 0.12
N ALA A 84 -3.74 -5.60 -0.48
CA ALA A 84 -2.41 -5.50 -1.07
C ALA A 84 -1.81 -4.12 -0.75
N VAL A 85 -0.49 -4.02 -0.77
CA VAL A 85 0.25 -2.77 -0.57
C VAL A 85 1.06 -2.50 -1.81
N VAL A 86 0.94 -1.29 -2.35
CA VAL A 86 1.77 -0.84 -3.46
C VAL A 86 2.46 0.45 -3.05
N ALA A 87 3.76 0.53 -3.29
CA ALA A 87 4.55 1.72 -3.01
C ALA A 87 5.34 2.16 -4.24
N ILE A 88 5.41 3.47 -4.42
CA ILE A 88 6.19 4.15 -5.45
C ILE A 88 7.14 5.15 -4.83
N THR A 89 8.24 5.39 -5.54
CA THR A 89 9.20 6.45 -5.21
C THR A 89 9.41 7.33 -6.43
N ASN A 90 9.72 8.60 -6.18
CA ASN A 90 10.33 9.46 -7.18
C ASN A 90 11.71 9.82 -6.68
N ASP A 91 12.72 9.22 -7.30
CA ASP A 91 14.11 9.49 -6.99
C ASP A 91 14.59 10.81 -7.60
N GLY A 92 13.92 11.39 -8.59
CA GLY A 92 14.31 12.64 -9.22
C GLY A 92 15.81 12.72 -9.60
N PRO A 93 16.30 13.91 -9.99
CA PRO A 93 17.72 14.19 -9.97
C PRO A 93 18.19 14.23 -8.51
N LYS A 94 19.34 13.62 -8.19
CA LYS A 94 19.90 13.52 -6.81
C LYS A 94 20.00 14.86 -6.05
N GLN A 95 19.95 16.00 -6.76
CA GLN A 95 20.20 17.33 -6.21
C GLN A 95 19.00 18.30 -6.23
N ALA A 96 17.87 17.97 -6.87
CA ALA A 96 16.82 18.97 -7.16
C ALA A 96 15.55 18.88 -6.28
N ALA A 97 15.28 17.74 -5.64
CA ALA A 97 14.12 17.56 -4.77
C ALA A 97 14.41 16.54 -3.65
N PRO A 98 13.79 16.68 -2.46
CA PRO A 98 13.80 15.63 -1.45
C PRO A 98 13.19 14.35 -2.04
N PRO A 99 13.71 13.16 -1.67
CA PRO A 99 13.14 11.91 -2.16
C PRO A 99 11.67 11.83 -1.70
N ALA A 100 10.79 11.49 -2.64
CA ALA A 100 9.37 11.33 -2.36
C ALA A 100 9.02 9.84 -2.40
N ALA A 101 8.26 9.39 -1.42
CA ALA A 101 7.70 8.05 -1.39
C ALA A 101 6.19 8.15 -1.13
N PHE A 102 5.45 7.24 -1.74
CA PHE A 102 4.00 7.12 -1.56
C PHE A 102 3.64 5.65 -1.54
N ALA A 103 2.83 5.25 -0.55
CA ALA A 103 2.20 3.94 -0.54
C ALA A 103 0.69 4.08 -0.44
N VAL A 104 0.01 3.07 -0.95
CA VAL A 104 -1.43 2.91 -0.87
C VAL A 104 -1.74 1.46 -0.56
N THR A 105 -2.84 1.27 0.18
CA THR A 105 -3.44 -0.04 0.35
C THR A 105 -4.53 -0.23 -0.70
N LEU A 106 -4.58 -1.42 -1.28
CA LEU A 106 -5.67 -1.85 -2.14
C LEU A 106 -6.54 -2.86 -1.41
N ARG A 107 -7.85 -2.76 -1.60
CA ARG A 107 -8.84 -3.76 -1.18
C ARG A 107 -9.37 -4.49 -2.39
N ARG A 108 -9.59 -5.80 -2.27
CA ARG A 108 -10.34 -6.56 -3.26
C ARG A 108 -11.85 -6.41 -3.00
N GLU A 109 -12.57 -5.78 -3.91
CA GLU A 109 -14.03 -5.64 -3.89
C GLU A 109 -14.60 -6.09 -5.24
N ASP A 110 -15.60 -6.98 -5.22
CA ASP A 110 -16.25 -7.51 -6.43
C ASP A 110 -15.24 -8.08 -7.45
N GLY A 111 -14.24 -8.81 -6.93
CA GLY A 111 -13.19 -9.42 -7.74
C GLY A 111 -12.14 -8.45 -8.28
N ARG A 112 -12.15 -7.16 -7.95
CA ARG A 112 -11.21 -6.14 -8.46
C ARG A 112 -10.46 -5.44 -7.34
N TRP A 113 -9.23 -5.04 -7.59
CA TRP A 113 -8.49 -4.17 -6.67
C TRP A 113 -8.99 -2.74 -6.77
N ARG A 114 -9.16 -2.10 -5.61
CA ARG A 114 -9.59 -0.71 -5.47
C ARG A 114 -8.77 -0.05 -4.38
N HIS A 115 -8.52 1.25 -4.51
CA HIS A 115 -7.76 2.04 -3.55
C HIS A 115 -8.52 2.24 -2.25
N GLU A 116 -7.97 1.75 -1.15
CA GLU A 116 -8.40 2.03 0.22
C GLU A 116 -7.63 3.26 0.73
N LEU A 117 -8.33 4.39 0.82
CA LEU A 117 -7.77 5.69 1.14
C LEU A 117 -8.60 6.39 2.21
N GLY A 118 -7.91 7.17 3.05
CA GLY A 118 -8.55 7.95 4.11
C GLY A 118 -9.20 7.10 5.20
N GLY A 119 -8.76 5.85 5.36
CA GLY A 119 -9.25 4.94 6.39
C GLY A 119 -8.93 5.41 7.82
N PRO A 120 -9.57 4.80 8.83
CA PRO A 120 -9.36 5.14 10.23
C PRO A 120 -7.99 4.69 10.77
N VAL A 121 -7.25 3.85 10.04
CA VAL A 121 -5.89 3.43 10.38
C VAL A 121 -4.91 4.55 10.03
N ARG A 122 -4.30 5.13 11.06
CA ARG A 122 -3.29 6.18 10.98
C ARG A 122 -1.92 5.57 11.25
N ILE A 123 -0.95 5.97 10.43
CA ILE A 123 0.44 5.50 10.51
C ILE A 123 1.33 6.75 10.54
N GLU A 124 2.25 6.80 11.49
CA GLU A 124 3.19 7.90 11.69
C GLU A 124 4.60 7.35 11.82
N PRO A 125 5.60 7.85 11.08
CA PRO A 125 6.99 7.46 11.27
C PRO A 125 7.49 7.92 12.63
N ILE A 126 8.16 7.04 13.37
CA ILE A 126 8.90 7.38 14.60
C ILE A 126 10.35 7.72 14.23
N GLY A 127 10.95 6.94 13.33
CA GLY A 127 12.31 7.16 12.85
C GLY A 127 12.73 6.11 11.82
N PRO A 128 13.63 6.44 10.88
CA PRO A 128 14.07 7.79 10.51
C PRO A 128 12.92 8.66 10.01
N GLY A 129 13.00 9.98 10.21
CA GLY A 129 11.94 10.91 9.82
C GLY A 129 11.83 11.09 8.30
N PRO A 130 10.64 11.42 7.76
CA PRO A 130 10.47 11.76 6.34
C PRO A 130 11.39 12.91 5.90
N GLY A 131 12.15 12.71 4.83
CA GLY A 131 13.11 13.68 4.29
C GLY A 131 14.36 13.90 5.15
N SER A 132 14.49 13.18 6.27
CA SER A 132 15.63 13.34 7.18
C SER A 132 16.96 12.93 6.54
N ARG A 133 18.05 13.52 7.04
CA ARG A 133 19.43 13.14 6.73
C ARG A 133 20.09 12.66 8.02
N THR A 134 20.52 11.40 8.07
CA THR A 134 21.08 10.78 9.28
C THR A 134 22.38 10.05 8.96
N ARG A 135 23.29 9.94 9.93
CA ARG A 135 24.58 9.25 9.74
C ARG A 135 24.48 7.73 9.90
N LEU A 136 23.50 7.27 10.67
CA LEU A 136 23.34 5.87 11.01
C LEU A 136 21.85 5.54 11.09
N VAL A 137 21.48 4.41 10.51
CA VAL A 137 20.14 3.82 10.66
C VAL A 137 20.33 2.35 10.94
N ALA A 138 20.03 1.95 12.17
CA ALA A 138 20.02 0.55 12.62
C ALA A 138 18.60 0.06 12.95
N GLN A 139 17.62 0.96 12.94
CA GLN A 139 16.23 0.66 13.24
C GLN A 139 15.31 1.57 12.43
N VAL A 140 14.17 1.02 12.02
CA VAL A 140 13.04 1.77 11.48
C VAL A 140 11.80 1.50 12.34
N ALA A 141 10.97 2.52 12.56
CA ALA A 141 9.80 2.39 13.41
C ALA A 141 8.63 3.28 12.95
N ALA A 142 7.42 2.80 13.19
CA ALA A 142 6.17 3.50 12.95
C ALA A 142 5.20 3.31 14.11
N ARG A 143 4.49 4.38 14.46
CA ARG A 143 3.34 4.36 15.35
C ARG A 143 2.08 4.15 14.51
N ILE A 144 1.21 3.27 14.98
CA ILE A 144 -0.06 2.94 14.35
C ILE A 144 -1.18 3.19 15.35
N ALA A 145 -2.26 3.82 14.88
CA ALA A 145 -3.48 4.02 15.65
C ALA A 145 -4.71 3.74 14.78
N ALA A 146 -5.73 3.10 15.34
CA ALA A 146 -6.96 2.77 14.62
C ALA A 146 -8.20 2.87 15.53
N GLY A 147 -9.39 2.95 14.92
CA GLY A 147 -10.67 2.92 15.66
C GLY A 147 -11.07 1.53 16.18
N ALA A 148 -10.43 0.48 15.66
CA ALA A 148 -10.67 -0.93 15.99
C ALA A 148 -9.33 -1.64 16.26
N PRO A 149 -9.33 -2.83 16.88
CA PRO A 149 -8.12 -3.60 17.11
C PRO A 149 -7.32 -3.82 15.82
N ILE A 150 -6.01 -3.59 15.90
CA ILE A 150 -5.06 -3.81 14.81
C ILE A 150 -4.79 -5.32 14.74
N THR A 151 -5.02 -5.91 13.57
CA THR A 151 -4.91 -7.36 13.34
C THR A 151 -3.67 -7.75 12.54
N ALA A 152 -3.09 -6.82 11.78
CA ALA A 152 -1.81 -7.01 11.11
C ALA A 152 -1.03 -5.71 11.03
N ALA A 153 0.30 -5.83 11.06
CA ALA A 153 1.24 -4.75 10.81
C ALA A 153 2.46 -5.31 10.06
N ALA A 154 3.00 -4.53 9.12
CA ALA A 154 4.18 -4.91 8.35
C ALA A 154 5.06 -3.69 8.06
N LEU A 155 6.37 -3.93 7.94
CA LEU A 155 7.37 -2.94 7.56
C LEU A 155 8.21 -3.49 6.42
N TRP A 156 8.54 -2.63 5.47
CA TRP A 156 9.52 -2.91 4.42
C TRP A 156 10.56 -1.80 4.37
N VAL A 157 11.82 -2.16 4.12
CA VAL A 157 12.92 -1.22 3.87
C VAL A 157 13.46 -1.52 2.48
N ASP A 158 13.47 -0.52 1.61
CA ASP A 158 13.93 -0.65 0.22
C ASP A 158 13.27 -1.81 -0.57
N GLY A 159 12.03 -2.14 -0.21
CA GLY A 159 11.25 -3.21 -0.83
C GLY A 159 11.41 -4.57 -0.14
N ALA A 160 12.40 -4.74 0.74
CA ALA A 160 12.58 -5.96 1.50
C ALA A 160 11.68 -5.98 2.74
N ALA A 161 10.96 -7.09 2.95
CA ALA A 161 10.14 -7.29 4.13
C ALA A 161 11.01 -7.42 5.38
N MET A 162 10.57 -6.82 6.48
CA MET A 162 11.27 -6.84 7.75
C MET A 162 10.58 -7.73 8.78
N GLU A 163 11.36 -8.35 9.67
CA GLU A 163 10.82 -8.94 10.89
C GLU A 163 10.32 -7.82 11.82
N VAL A 164 9.00 -7.65 11.87
CA VAL A 164 8.37 -6.63 12.71
C VAL A 164 8.28 -7.12 14.15
N LYS A 165 8.80 -6.30 15.05
CA LYS A 165 8.59 -6.39 16.50
C LYS A 165 7.68 -5.24 16.92
N GLY A 166 7.00 -5.40 18.04
CA GLY A 166 6.14 -4.33 18.52
C GLY A 166 5.37 -4.63 19.79
N GLY A 167 4.69 -3.60 20.27
CA GLY A 167 3.81 -3.65 21.44
C GLY A 167 2.47 -3.02 21.13
N ALA A 168 1.39 -3.75 21.44
CA ALA A 168 0.02 -3.25 21.35
C ALA A 168 -0.40 -2.61 22.69
N SER A 169 -1.26 -1.58 22.62
CA SER A 169 -2.02 -1.16 23.80
C SER A 169 -2.98 -2.25 24.27
N PRO A 170 -3.44 -2.24 25.54
CA PRO A 170 -4.38 -3.26 26.05
C PRO A 170 -5.67 -3.39 25.23
N ASP A 171 -6.14 -2.32 24.60
CA ASP A 171 -7.33 -2.31 23.73
C ASP A 171 -7.03 -2.71 22.27
N GLY A 172 -5.77 -2.97 21.93
CA GLY A 172 -5.32 -3.32 20.58
C GLY A 172 -5.41 -2.19 19.55
N LYS A 173 -5.81 -0.98 19.94
CA LYS A 173 -6.06 0.15 19.02
C LYS A 173 -4.83 0.98 18.70
N ARG A 174 -3.76 0.81 19.47
CA ARG A 174 -2.45 1.43 19.24
C ARG A 174 -1.39 0.34 19.15
N TYR A 175 -0.47 0.50 18.21
CA TYR A 175 0.64 -0.42 18.03
C TYR A 175 1.89 0.36 17.64
N THR A 176 3.03 0.01 18.22
CA THR A 176 4.33 0.49 17.74
C THR A 176 5.02 -0.64 17.01
N ALA A 177 5.16 -0.50 15.69
CA ALA A 177 5.91 -1.43 14.86
C ALA A 177 7.33 -0.92 14.71
N PHE A 178 8.32 -1.77 14.97
CA PHE A 178 9.73 -1.47 14.69
C PHE A 178 10.44 -2.70 14.14
N ALA A 179 11.48 -2.45 13.35
CA ALA A 179 12.36 -3.47 12.83
C ALA A 179 13.81 -3.04 13.04
N ASN A 180 14.60 -3.95 13.62
CA ASN A 180 16.05 -3.79 13.70
C ASN A 180 16.66 -4.31 12.41
N LEU A 181 17.64 -3.57 11.89
CA LEU A 181 18.41 -3.99 10.73
C LEU A 181 19.56 -4.88 11.21
N VAL A 182 19.84 -5.96 10.47
CA VAL A 182 20.99 -6.83 10.76
C VAL A 182 22.29 -6.05 10.63
N GLU A 183 22.37 -5.21 9.61
CA GLU A 183 23.46 -4.26 9.37
C GLU A 183 22.88 -2.86 9.16
N PRO A 184 23.58 -1.80 9.59
CA PRO A 184 23.15 -0.45 9.29
C PRO A 184 23.03 -0.19 7.79
N LEU A 185 22.06 0.63 7.39
CA LEU A 185 21.90 0.97 5.97
C LEU A 185 23.15 1.69 5.43
N PRO A 186 23.57 1.39 4.19
CA PRO A 186 24.68 2.08 3.55
C PRO A 186 24.35 3.55 3.31
N ALA A 187 25.35 4.38 3.03
CA ALA A 187 25.11 5.77 2.62
C ALA A 187 24.30 5.81 1.31
N GLY A 188 23.21 6.56 1.29
CA GLY A 188 22.28 6.54 0.17
C GLY A 188 20.89 7.04 0.51
N ARG A 189 20.00 6.97 -0.47
CA ARG A 189 18.57 7.21 -0.27
C ARG A 189 17.90 5.90 0.01
N HIS A 190 17.00 5.93 0.98
CA HIS A 190 16.25 4.77 1.41
C HIS A 190 14.79 5.16 1.56
N PHE A 191 13.92 4.17 1.47
CA PHE A 191 12.51 4.35 1.79
C PHE A 191 12.01 3.22 2.68
N VAL A 192 11.01 3.56 3.47
CA VAL A 192 10.29 2.62 4.33
C VAL A 192 8.84 2.63 3.91
N VAL A 193 8.23 1.45 3.92
CA VAL A 193 6.79 1.28 3.82
C VAL A 193 6.31 0.68 5.13
N ALA A 194 5.27 1.28 5.71
CA ALA A 194 4.54 0.73 6.84
C ALA A 194 3.10 0.45 6.43
N PHE A 195 2.60 -0.71 6.82
CA PHE A 195 1.23 -1.15 6.61
C PHE A 195 0.61 -1.56 7.94
N ALA A 196 -0.68 -1.30 8.08
CA ALA A 196 -1.47 -1.92 9.13
C ALA A 196 -2.92 -2.11 8.69
N SER A 197 -3.57 -3.13 9.25
CA SER A 197 -4.99 -3.41 9.04
C SER A 197 -5.73 -3.68 10.34
N THR A 198 -7.03 -3.43 10.28
CA THR A 198 -8.07 -3.99 11.15
C THR A 198 -8.93 -4.94 10.32
N ASP A 199 -9.95 -5.55 10.90
CA ASP A 199 -10.88 -6.42 10.15
C ASP A 199 -11.59 -5.71 8.99
N GLY A 200 -11.83 -4.40 9.12
CA GLY A 200 -12.65 -3.63 8.18
C GLY A 200 -11.89 -2.62 7.31
N SER A 201 -10.66 -2.30 7.67
CA SER A 201 -9.91 -1.20 7.05
C SER A 201 -8.41 -1.44 7.10
N ALA A 202 -7.68 -0.81 6.18
CA ALA A 202 -6.24 -0.87 6.18
C ALA A 202 -5.66 0.44 5.64
N SER A 203 -4.39 0.68 5.94
CA SER A 203 -3.67 1.85 5.48
C SER A 203 -2.21 1.50 5.26
N ALA A 204 -1.58 2.24 4.37
CA ALA A 204 -0.16 2.16 4.12
C ALA A 204 0.41 3.58 4.04
N LEU A 205 1.63 3.73 4.56
CA LEU A 205 2.43 4.94 4.47
C LEU A 205 3.80 4.56 3.92
N ALA A 206 4.31 5.35 2.99
CA ALA A 206 5.72 5.31 2.65
C ALA A 206 6.37 6.66 2.94
N TRP A 207 7.62 6.63 3.35
CA TRP A 207 8.46 7.81 3.49
C TRP A 207 9.88 7.47 3.05
N ALA A 208 10.62 8.49 2.63
CA ALA A 208 12.01 8.36 2.24
C ALA A 208 12.91 9.19 3.16
N PHE A 209 14.16 8.79 3.29
CA PHE A 209 15.20 9.50 4.02
C PHE A 209 16.56 9.30 3.34
N THR A 210 17.61 9.92 3.86
CA THR A 210 18.97 9.79 3.34
C THR A 210 19.95 9.46 4.45
N VAL A 211 20.75 8.42 4.24
CA VAL A 211 21.92 8.10 5.06
C VAL A 211 23.12 8.84 4.48
N VAL A 212 23.76 9.69 5.29
CA VAL A 212 24.97 10.43 4.94
C VAL A 212 26.19 9.79 5.60
N ARG A 213 27.37 10.00 5.03
CA ARG A 213 28.63 9.63 5.68
C ARG A 213 28.94 10.59 6.84
#